data_AF-A0A7C7TBJ5-F1
#
_entry.id   AF-A0A7C7TBJ5-F1
#
_cell.length_a   1.000
_cell.length_b   1.000
_cell.length_c   1.000
_cell.angle_alpha   90.00
_cell.angle_beta   90.00
_cell.angle_gamma   90.00
#
_symmetry.space_group_name_H-M   'P 1'
#
loop_
_entity.id
_entity.type
_entity.pdbx_description
1 polymer ?
#
loop_
_entity_poly.entity_id
_entity_poly.type
_entity_poly.pdbx_seq_one_letter_code
_entity_poly.pdbx_strand_id
1 'polypeptide(L)'
;MEAIEITASLKEAILHAYGDRVGTFKLQSIDEATSKARQKVRSQLSKEQRLVIDRALVPFRVWLINRDPEAADRVKKRVPPPQDIETAVRAAEDYALASIAPDLTDEEKALLTGRLQNGRVETVEERNGIKRPPLKLSNRHVRTMACGFAVIFLGSGLAGVATEAGTLVTIMGAAIFVFGFRRWRSGNVTSNIPEVSVFRGGKISNEGKSQF
;
A
#
# COMPACT_ATOMS: atom_id res chain seq x y z
N MET A 1 -18.22 26.17 8.97
CA MET A 1 -18.24 24.70 8.91
C MET A 1 -17.50 24.16 10.12
N GLU A 2 -18.17 23.35 10.93
CA GLU A 2 -17.61 22.74 12.13
C GLU A 2 -16.83 21.45 11.80
N ALA A 3 -15.96 21.00 12.71
CA ALA A 3 -15.18 19.78 12.51
C ALA A 3 -16.07 18.54 12.29
N ILE A 4 -17.22 18.47 12.97
CA ILE A 4 -18.18 17.38 12.85
C ILE A 4 -18.79 17.34 11.44
N GLU A 5 -19.13 18.50 10.88
CA GLU A 5 -19.68 18.62 9.52
C GLU A 5 -18.66 18.17 8.47
N ILE A 6 -17.39 18.56 8.62
CA ILE A 6 -16.30 18.09 7.74
C ILE A 6 -16.17 16.57 7.82
N THR A 7 -16.16 16.01 9.04
CA THR A 7 -16.08 14.55 9.21
C THR A 7 -17.25 13.84 8.55
N ALA A 8 -18.48 14.35 8.68
CA ALA A 8 -19.67 13.78 8.05
C ALA A 8 -19.56 13.84 6.53
N SER A 9 -19.20 15.01 5.98
CA SER A 9 -19.01 15.21 4.54
C SER A 9 -17.95 14.25 3.95
N LEU A 10 -16.84 14.04 4.66
CA LEU A 10 -15.79 13.09 4.23
C LEU A 10 -16.28 11.64 4.24
N LYS A 11 -17.07 11.25 5.25
CA LYS A 11 -17.67 9.90 5.30
C LYS A 11 -18.65 9.70 4.15
N GLU A 12 -19.49 10.68 3.88
CA GLU A 12 -20.42 10.66 2.74
C GLU A 12 -19.68 10.57 1.41
N ALA A 13 -18.59 11.33 1.22
CA ALA A 13 -17.77 11.24 0.02
C ALA A 13 -17.20 9.84 -0.21
N ILE A 14 -16.73 9.16 0.85
CA ILE A 14 -16.26 7.77 0.77
C ILE A 14 -17.40 6.81 0.45
N LEU A 15 -18.55 6.94 1.12
CA LEU A 15 -19.71 6.09 0.90
C LEU A 15 -20.28 6.27 -0.52
N HIS A 16 -20.31 7.48 -1.02
CA HIS A 16 -20.74 7.78 -2.39
C HIS A 16 -19.77 7.18 -3.42
N ALA A 17 -18.45 7.31 -3.22
CA ALA A 17 -17.46 6.82 -4.17
C ALA A 17 -17.30 5.29 -4.16
N TYR A 18 -17.36 4.67 -2.99
CA TYR A 18 -16.98 3.26 -2.82
C TYR A 18 -18.12 2.36 -2.32
N GLY A 19 -19.29 2.91 -2.02
CA GLY A 19 -20.42 2.18 -1.44
C GLY A 19 -20.02 1.50 -0.13
N ASP A 20 -20.60 0.32 0.12
CA ASP A 20 -20.33 -0.50 1.30
C ASP A 20 -19.03 -1.31 1.24
N ARG A 21 -18.16 -1.05 0.25
CA ARG A 21 -16.89 -1.75 0.15
C ARG A 21 -16.00 -1.47 1.36
N VAL A 22 -15.43 -2.56 1.86
CA VAL A 22 -14.61 -2.63 3.06
C VAL A 22 -13.28 -3.27 2.67
N GLY A 23 -12.19 -2.58 2.96
CA GLY A 23 -10.85 -3.05 2.63
C GLY A 23 -9.85 -1.92 2.51
N THR A 24 -8.75 -2.19 1.83
CA THR A 24 -7.61 -1.29 1.81
C THR A 24 -7.69 -0.33 0.63
N PHE A 25 -7.48 0.95 0.93
CA PHE A 25 -7.51 2.03 -0.05
C PHE A 25 -6.28 2.01 -0.97
N LYS A 26 -6.53 2.05 -2.28
CA LYS A 26 -5.55 2.23 -3.34
C LYS A 26 -5.81 3.58 -3.99
N LEU A 27 -5.06 4.57 -3.53
CA LEU A 27 -5.17 5.95 -3.98
C LEU A 27 -3.92 6.32 -4.78
N GLN A 28 -4.10 7.22 -5.73
CA GLN A 28 -2.99 7.72 -6.54
C GLN A 28 -2.02 8.54 -5.69
N SER A 29 -0.76 8.50 -6.10
CA SER A 29 0.28 9.40 -5.58
C SER A 29 -0.03 10.85 -5.92
N ILE A 30 0.54 11.76 -5.13
CA ILE A 30 0.44 13.20 -5.40
C ILE A 30 1.34 13.54 -6.58
N ASP A 31 0.75 14.12 -7.63
CA ASP A 31 1.48 14.71 -8.75
C ASP A 31 1.81 16.19 -8.50
N GLU A 32 2.57 16.80 -9.42
CA GLU A 32 3.01 18.18 -9.27
C GLU A 32 1.84 19.18 -9.27
N ALA A 33 0.82 18.93 -10.10
CA ALA A 33 -0.37 19.77 -10.19
C ALA A 33 -1.16 19.77 -8.88
N THR A 34 -1.44 18.59 -8.33
CA THR A 34 -2.12 18.44 -7.02
C THR A 34 -1.30 19.07 -5.90
N SER A 35 0.03 18.93 -5.93
CA SER A 35 0.92 19.56 -4.95
C SER A 35 0.82 21.09 -4.98
N LYS A 36 0.85 21.71 -6.17
CA LYS A 36 0.70 23.15 -6.35
C LYS A 36 -0.67 23.64 -5.88
N ALA A 37 -1.75 22.96 -6.27
CA ALA A 37 -3.11 23.29 -5.84
C ALA A 37 -3.24 23.23 -4.31
N ARG A 38 -2.68 22.20 -3.67
CA ARG A 38 -2.67 22.08 -2.20
C ARG A 38 -1.91 23.22 -1.53
N GLN A 39 -0.74 23.59 -2.05
CA GLN A 39 0.05 24.69 -1.49
C GLN A 39 -0.69 26.02 -1.58
N LYS A 40 -1.32 26.30 -2.74
CA LYS A 40 -2.15 27.48 -2.95
C LYS A 40 -3.29 27.53 -1.93
N VAL A 41 -4.08 26.47 -1.81
CA VAL A 41 -5.19 26.41 -0.84
C VAL A 41 -4.72 26.63 0.59
N ARG A 42 -3.63 25.93 0.99
CA ARG A 42 -3.08 26.10 2.33
C ARG A 42 -2.74 27.57 2.58
N SER A 43 -2.11 28.27 1.64
CA SER A 43 -1.76 29.68 1.80
C SER A 43 -2.96 30.61 2.05
N GLN A 44 -4.16 30.25 1.58
CA GLN A 44 -5.39 31.02 1.75
C GLN A 44 -6.06 30.78 3.12
N LEU A 45 -5.85 29.61 3.73
CA LEU A 45 -6.55 29.20 4.95
C LEU A 45 -5.88 29.76 6.21
N SER A 46 -6.70 30.27 7.13
CA SER A 46 -6.26 30.70 8.45
C SER A 46 -5.77 29.52 9.30
N LYS A 47 -5.01 29.81 10.36
CA LYS A 47 -4.52 28.77 11.28
C LYS A 47 -5.67 28.03 11.96
N GLU A 48 -6.73 28.75 12.31
CA GLU A 48 -7.93 28.22 12.95
C GLU A 48 -8.67 27.28 12.00
N GLN A 49 -8.84 27.65 10.72
CA GLN A 49 -9.48 26.80 9.73
C GLN A 49 -8.70 25.49 9.51
N ARG A 50 -7.36 25.58 9.41
CA ARG A 50 -6.51 24.38 9.30
C ARG A 50 -6.63 23.49 10.54
N LEU A 51 -6.70 24.07 11.73
CA LEU A 51 -6.87 23.34 12.99
C LEU A 51 -8.25 22.65 13.09
N VAL A 52 -9.29 23.26 12.53
CA VAL A 52 -10.62 22.63 12.42
C VAL A 52 -10.58 21.40 11.50
N ILE A 53 -9.87 21.48 10.36
CA ILE A 53 -9.64 20.33 9.47
C ILE A 53 -8.87 19.23 10.23
N ASP A 54 -7.76 19.56 10.88
CA ASP A 54 -6.96 18.58 11.62
C ASP A 54 -7.79 17.85 12.69
N ARG A 55 -8.66 18.58 13.40
CA ARG A 55 -9.61 18.00 14.36
C ARG A 55 -10.64 17.09 13.70
N ALA A 56 -11.13 17.43 12.51
CA ALA A 56 -12.08 16.61 11.75
C ALA A 56 -11.46 15.31 11.21
N LEU A 57 -10.17 15.32 10.90
CA LEU A 57 -9.46 14.16 10.36
C LEU A 57 -9.23 13.06 11.40
N VAL A 58 -9.18 13.38 12.71
CA VAL A 58 -9.02 12.40 13.79
C VAL A 58 -10.19 11.38 13.83
N PRO A 59 -11.46 11.80 14.00
CA PRO A 59 -12.58 10.86 14.00
C PRO A 59 -12.81 10.21 12.63
N PHE A 60 -12.46 10.90 11.54
CA PHE A 60 -12.50 10.31 10.19
C PHE A 60 -11.51 9.15 10.05
N ARG A 61 -10.27 9.32 10.52
CA ARG A 61 -9.25 8.26 10.55
C ARG A 61 -9.70 7.04 11.36
N VAL A 62 -10.28 7.26 12.54
CA VAL A 62 -10.83 6.18 13.36
C VAL A 62 -11.93 5.43 12.61
N TRP A 63 -12.80 6.15 11.91
CA TRP A 63 -13.84 5.55 11.10
C TRP A 63 -13.27 4.72 9.93
N LEU A 64 -12.24 5.21 9.23
CA LEU A 64 -11.56 4.44 8.17
C LEU A 64 -10.92 3.15 8.71
N ILE A 65 -10.27 3.21 9.88
CA ILE A 65 -9.67 2.04 10.53
C ILE A 65 -10.74 0.98 10.81
N ASN A 66 -11.88 1.38 11.37
CA ASN A 66 -12.97 0.46 11.68
C ASN A 66 -13.63 -0.14 10.43
N ARG A 67 -13.50 0.55 9.28
CA ARG A 67 -14.00 0.07 7.98
C ARG A 67 -13.07 -0.95 7.32
N ASP A 68 -11.79 -1.03 7.69
CA ASP A 68 -10.86 -2.05 7.18
C ASP A 68 -10.58 -3.09 8.29
N PRO A 69 -11.11 -4.33 8.19
CA PRO A 69 -10.90 -5.39 9.17
C PRO A 69 -9.42 -5.65 9.48
N GLU A 70 -8.54 -5.56 8.48
CA GLU A 70 -7.10 -5.75 8.67
C GLU A 70 -6.51 -4.58 9.49
N ALA A 71 -6.91 -3.35 9.18
CA ALA A 71 -6.48 -2.18 9.93
C ALA A 71 -6.99 -2.21 11.38
N ALA A 72 -8.27 -2.55 11.57
CA ALA A 72 -8.89 -2.70 12.89
C ALA A 72 -8.17 -3.76 13.72
N ASP A 73 -7.89 -4.94 13.15
CA ASP A 73 -7.16 -6.01 13.83
C ASP A 73 -5.73 -5.62 14.21
N ARG A 74 -5.02 -4.88 13.33
CA ARG A 74 -3.67 -4.37 13.63
C ARG A 74 -3.70 -3.41 14.80
N VAL A 75 -4.62 -2.44 14.79
CA VAL A 75 -4.75 -1.45 15.87
C VAL A 75 -5.14 -2.14 17.18
N LYS A 76 -6.03 -3.12 17.14
CA LYS A 76 -6.38 -3.96 18.31
C LYS A 76 -5.15 -4.67 18.89
N LYS A 77 -4.24 -5.14 18.04
CA LYS A 77 -2.94 -5.73 18.42
C LYS A 77 -1.86 -4.70 18.79
N ARG A 78 -2.21 -3.41 18.92
CA ARG A 78 -1.28 -2.29 19.16
C ARG A 78 -0.21 -2.13 18.08
N VAL A 79 -0.48 -2.61 16.87
CA VAL A 79 0.35 -2.42 15.69
C VAL A 79 -0.19 -1.19 14.95
N PRO A 80 0.67 -0.29 14.43
CA PRO A 80 0.21 0.85 13.64
C PRO A 80 -0.62 0.38 12.44
N PRO A 81 -1.64 1.16 12.02
CA PRO A 81 -2.45 0.82 10.85
C PRO A 81 -1.61 0.78 9.57
N PRO A 82 -2.11 0.14 8.51
CA PRO A 82 -1.45 0.15 7.20
C PRO A 82 -1.23 1.59 6.69
N GLN A 83 -0.13 1.81 5.96
CA GLN A 83 0.20 3.12 5.37
C GLN A 83 -0.91 3.65 4.45
N ASP A 84 -1.65 2.75 3.81
CA ASP A 84 -2.78 3.08 2.94
C ASP A 84 -3.88 3.87 3.67
N ILE A 85 -4.07 3.67 4.98
CA ILE A 85 -4.98 4.49 5.80
C ILE A 85 -4.48 5.93 5.91
N GLU A 86 -3.19 6.14 6.16
CA GLU A 86 -2.61 7.48 6.24
C GLU A 86 -2.65 8.19 4.87
N THR A 87 -2.44 7.45 3.78
CA THR A 87 -2.61 7.98 2.43
C THR A 87 -4.05 8.43 2.19
N ALA A 88 -5.05 7.67 2.66
CA ALA A 88 -6.46 8.05 2.59
C ALA A 88 -6.79 9.28 3.44
N VAL A 89 -6.24 9.38 4.66
CA VAL A 89 -6.39 10.58 5.50
C VAL A 89 -5.78 11.80 4.83
N ARG A 90 -4.64 11.69 4.15
CA ARG A 90 -4.04 12.79 3.39
C ARG A 90 -4.85 13.20 2.16
N ALA A 91 -5.51 12.26 1.49
CA ALA A 91 -6.45 12.57 0.40
C ALA A 91 -7.73 13.23 0.94
N ALA A 92 -8.19 12.83 2.13
CA ALA A 92 -9.31 13.47 2.80
C ALA A 92 -8.98 14.89 3.29
N GLU A 93 -7.73 15.12 3.70
CA GLU A 93 -7.23 16.47 3.94
C GLU A 93 -7.34 17.33 2.68
N ASP A 94 -6.89 16.83 1.53
CA ASP A 94 -7.00 17.54 0.23
C ASP A 94 -8.45 17.88 -0.11
N TYR A 95 -9.36 16.91 0.08
CA TYR A 95 -10.79 17.09 -0.12
C TYR A 95 -11.36 18.18 0.81
N ALA A 96 -11.05 18.12 2.10
CA ALA A 96 -11.51 19.10 3.08
C ALA A 96 -10.97 20.51 2.78
N LEU A 97 -9.69 20.60 2.41
CA LEU A 97 -9.07 21.85 1.96
C LEU A 97 -9.85 22.45 0.78
N ALA A 98 -10.18 21.64 -0.23
CA ALA A 98 -10.93 22.07 -1.40
C ALA A 98 -12.37 22.53 -1.10
N SER A 99 -12.98 22.02 -0.03
CA SER A 99 -14.34 22.41 0.38
C SER A 99 -14.41 23.76 1.12
N ILE A 100 -13.30 24.21 1.69
CA ILE A 100 -13.24 25.43 2.52
C ILE A 100 -12.57 26.58 1.77
N ALA A 101 -11.67 26.28 0.84
CA ALA A 101 -10.92 27.29 0.11
C ALA A 101 -11.86 28.20 -0.69
N PRO A 102 -11.75 29.53 -0.54
CA PRO A 102 -12.62 30.47 -1.23
C PRO A 102 -12.24 30.66 -2.71
N ASP A 103 -10.96 30.49 -3.06
CA ASP A 103 -10.44 30.81 -4.39
C ASP A 103 -9.73 29.59 -5.02
N LEU A 104 -10.56 28.73 -5.61
CA LEU A 104 -10.16 27.55 -6.37
C LEU A 104 -10.84 27.55 -7.72
N THR A 105 -10.09 27.20 -8.78
CA THR A 105 -10.71 26.88 -10.07
C THR A 105 -11.40 25.51 -9.99
N ASP A 106 -12.36 25.25 -10.88
CA ASP A 106 -13.04 23.96 -10.94
C ASP A 106 -12.06 22.81 -11.21
N GLU A 107 -11.01 23.06 -12.00
CA GLU A 107 -9.94 22.09 -12.26
C GLU A 107 -9.12 21.77 -10.99
N GLU A 108 -8.69 22.79 -10.23
CA GLU A 108 -7.95 22.60 -8.99
C GLU A 108 -8.80 21.87 -7.94
N LYS A 109 -10.10 22.20 -7.86
CA LYS A 109 -11.06 21.53 -6.98
C LYS A 109 -11.23 20.07 -7.38
N ALA A 110 -11.32 19.77 -8.67
CA ALA A 110 -11.41 18.40 -9.19
C ALA A 110 -10.14 17.58 -8.90
N LEU A 111 -8.95 18.18 -9.01
CA LEU A 111 -7.69 17.51 -8.65
C LEU A 111 -7.66 17.12 -7.16
N LEU A 112 -8.01 18.04 -6.27
CA LEU A 112 -7.94 17.83 -4.83
C LEU A 112 -9.01 16.86 -4.32
N THR A 113 -10.24 16.95 -4.85
CA THR A 113 -11.34 16.07 -4.46
C THR A 113 -11.27 14.69 -5.13
N GLY A 114 -10.85 14.66 -6.40
CA GLY A 114 -10.78 13.47 -7.22
C GLY A 114 -9.81 12.42 -6.67
N ARG A 115 -8.77 12.82 -5.92
CA ARG A 115 -7.85 11.85 -5.31
C ARG A 115 -8.53 10.95 -4.28
N LEU A 116 -9.47 11.49 -3.50
CA LEU A 116 -10.23 10.69 -2.53
C LEU A 116 -11.34 9.88 -3.22
N GLN A 117 -11.93 10.41 -4.29
CA GLN A 117 -13.11 9.83 -4.96
C GLN A 117 -12.77 8.78 -6.03
N ASN A 118 -11.66 8.95 -6.76
CA ASN A 118 -11.31 8.13 -7.94
C ASN A 118 -10.33 6.99 -7.63
N GLY A 119 -10.18 6.65 -6.36
CA GLY A 119 -9.35 5.53 -5.93
C GLY A 119 -10.03 4.18 -6.17
N ARG A 120 -9.51 3.16 -5.48
CA ARG A 120 -10.14 1.84 -5.38
C ARG A 120 -10.03 1.31 -3.96
N VAL A 121 -11.04 0.56 -3.51
CA VAL A 121 -10.98 -0.20 -2.25
C VAL A 121 -10.81 -1.68 -2.60
N GLU A 122 -9.64 -2.23 -2.30
CA GLU A 122 -9.37 -3.66 -2.49
C GLU A 122 -9.83 -4.46 -1.28
N THR A 123 -10.74 -5.40 -1.49
CA THR A 123 -11.16 -6.33 -0.43
C THR A 123 -10.05 -7.36 -0.17
N VAL A 124 -10.11 -8.01 1.00
CA VAL A 124 -9.17 -9.08 1.35
C VAL A 124 -9.25 -10.24 0.35
N GLU A 125 -10.47 -10.55 -0.11
CA GLU A 125 -10.73 -11.60 -1.10
C GLU A 125 -10.13 -11.26 -2.46
N GLU A 126 -10.29 -10.02 -2.96
CA GLU A 126 -9.68 -9.59 -4.22
C GLU A 126 -8.16 -9.66 -4.15
N ARG A 127 -7.55 -9.23 -3.04
CA ARG A 127 -6.10 -9.32 -2.84
C ARG A 127 -5.61 -10.76 -2.82
N ASN A 128 -6.34 -11.63 -2.14
CA ASN A 128 -5.98 -13.06 -2.04
C ASN A 128 -6.29 -13.83 -3.33
N GLY A 129 -7.24 -13.33 -4.13
CA GLY A 129 -7.64 -13.88 -5.42
C GLY A 129 -6.68 -13.55 -6.57
N ILE A 130 -5.84 -12.52 -6.43
CA ILE A 130 -4.69 -12.29 -7.31
C ILE A 130 -3.72 -13.46 -7.12
N LYS A 131 -3.88 -14.50 -7.93
CA LYS A 131 -2.94 -15.63 -8.03
C LYS A 131 -1.56 -15.03 -8.25
N ARG A 132 -0.68 -15.19 -7.26
CA ARG A 132 0.73 -14.81 -7.41
C ARG A 132 1.25 -15.48 -8.68
N PRO A 133 2.03 -14.77 -9.51
CA PRO A 133 2.56 -15.36 -10.73
C PRO A 133 3.26 -16.68 -10.36
N PRO A 134 3.06 -17.76 -11.13
CA PRO A 134 3.66 -19.05 -10.83
C PRO A 134 5.16 -18.90 -10.63
N LEU A 135 5.75 -19.71 -9.75
CA LEU A 135 7.19 -19.70 -9.48
C LEU A 135 7.95 -19.99 -10.78
N LYS A 136 8.45 -18.94 -11.44
CA LYS A 136 9.27 -19.07 -12.64
C LYS A 136 10.74 -19.21 -12.26
N LEU A 137 11.40 -20.26 -12.74
CA LEU A 137 12.85 -20.46 -12.56
C LEU A 137 13.72 -19.37 -13.21
N SER A 138 13.16 -18.51 -14.07
CA SER A 138 13.87 -17.32 -14.56
C SER A 138 14.20 -16.34 -13.41
N ASN A 139 13.34 -16.26 -12.39
CA ASN A 139 13.55 -15.39 -11.24
C ASN A 139 14.73 -15.90 -10.39
N ARG A 140 15.72 -15.02 -10.17
CA ARG A 140 16.93 -15.33 -9.39
C ARG A 140 16.60 -15.81 -7.98
N HIS A 141 15.58 -15.24 -7.33
CA HIS A 141 15.18 -15.61 -5.98
C HIS A 141 14.48 -16.98 -5.93
N VAL A 142 13.70 -17.31 -6.96
CA VAL A 142 13.11 -18.66 -7.12
C VAL A 142 14.23 -19.69 -7.34
N ARG A 143 15.28 -19.37 -8.10
CA ARG A 143 16.48 -20.22 -8.21
C ARG A 143 17.21 -20.37 -6.88
N THR A 144 17.32 -19.31 -6.09
CA THR A 144 17.89 -19.39 -4.74
C THR A 144 17.07 -20.31 -3.84
N MET A 145 15.74 -20.25 -3.90
CA MET A 145 14.87 -21.20 -3.19
C MET A 145 15.12 -22.64 -3.66
N ALA A 146 15.14 -22.89 -4.98
CA ALA A 146 15.40 -24.21 -5.53
C ALA A 146 16.77 -24.77 -5.12
N CYS A 147 17.80 -23.92 -5.07
CA CYS A 147 19.14 -24.28 -4.61
C CYS A 147 19.14 -24.65 -3.12
N GLY A 148 18.47 -23.86 -2.26
CA GLY A 148 18.30 -24.21 -0.85
C GLY A 148 17.58 -25.54 -0.65
N PHE A 149 16.57 -25.82 -1.48
CA PHE A 149 15.84 -27.09 -1.46
C PHE A 149 16.72 -28.27 -1.90
N ALA A 150 17.56 -28.10 -2.92
CA ALA A 150 18.53 -29.11 -3.35
C ALA A 150 19.56 -29.41 -2.26
N VAL A 151 20.05 -28.38 -1.55
CA VAL A 151 20.98 -28.55 -0.42
C VAL A 151 20.33 -29.31 0.74
N ILE A 152 19.06 -29.01 1.07
CA ILE A 152 18.30 -29.79 2.06
C ILE A 152 18.20 -31.26 1.62
N PHE A 153 17.84 -31.51 0.37
CA PHE A 153 17.68 -32.86 -0.15
C PHE A 153 19.01 -33.65 -0.08
N LEU A 154 20.12 -33.05 -0.51
CA LEU A 154 21.45 -33.65 -0.42
C LEU A 154 21.89 -33.88 1.04
N GLY A 155 21.63 -32.94 1.93
CA GLY A 155 21.90 -33.06 3.37
C GLY A 155 21.11 -34.18 4.04
N SER A 156 19.84 -34.37 3.65
CA SER A 156 19.00 -35.45 4.16
C SER A 156 19.50 -36.84 3.74
N GLY A 157 20.12 -36.96 2.55
CA GLY A 157 20.78 -38.19 2.12
C GLY A 157 22.06 -38.49 2.91
N LEU A 158 22.80 -37.46 3.36
CA LEU A 158 24.00 -37.59 4.18
C LEU A 158 23.71 -37.86 5.66
N ALA A 159 22.58 -37.38 6.18
CA ALA A 159 22.14 -37.62 7.56
C ALA A 159 21.91 -39.11 7.87
N GLY A 160 21.69 -39.94 6.85
CA GLY A 160 21.64 -41.40 6.99
C GLY A 160 22.99 -42.07 7.26
N VAL A 161 24.12 -41.35 7.13
CA VAL A 161 25.48 -41.92 7.21
C VAL A 161 26.36 -41.21 8.26
N ALA A 162 26.16 -39.90 8.48
CA ALA A 162 26.85 -39.14 9.53
C ALA A 162 25.89 -38.08 10.10
N THR A 163 25.42 -38.31 11.32
CA THR A 163 24.28 -37.59 11.92
C THR A 163 24.54 -36.09 12.09
N GLU A 164 25.75 -35.66 12.47
CA GLU A 164 26.04 -34.25 12.78
C GLU A 164 26.31 -33.40 11.53
N ALA A 165 26.95 -33.96 10.51
CA ALA A 165 27.24 -33.25 9.26
C ALA A 165 25.95 -33.05 8.43
N GLY A 166 25.05 -34.04 8.42
CA GLY A 166 23.77 -33.95 7.72
C GLY A 166 22.84 -32.86 8.27
N THR A 167 22.81 -32.66 9.59
CA THR A 167 22.02 -31.59 10.23
C THR A 167 22.53 -30.21 9.84
N LEU A 168 23.85 -29.99 9.85
CA LEU A 168 24.44 -28.69 9.48
C LEU A 168 24.13 -28.31 8.03
N VAL A 169 24.24 -29.27 7.10
CA VAL A 169 23.91 -29.07 5.68
C VAL A 169 22.42 -28.76 5.50
N THR A 170 21.55 -29.45 6.24
CA THR A 170 20.10 -29.22 6.19
C THR A 170 19.72 -27.83 6.72
N ILE A 171 20.31 -27.39 7.84
CA ILE A 171 20.10 -26.04 8.40
C ILE A 171 20.56 -24.97 7.41
N MET A 172 21.72 -25.17 6.78
CA MET A 172 22.25 -24.26 5.76
C MET A 172 21.32 -24.17 4.54
N GLY A 173 20.81 -25.30 4.05
CA GLY A 173 19.85 -25.32 2.95
C GLY A 173 18.53 -24.62 3.30
N ALA A 174 18.03 -24.81 4.53
CA ALA A 174 16.84 -24.10 5.03
C ALA A 174 17.06 -22.59 5.11
N ALA A 175 18.23 -22.12 5.56
CA ALA A 175 18.56 -20.70 5.59
C ALA A 175 18.58 -20.09 4.17
N ILE A 176 19.17 -20.79 3.19
CA ILE A 176 19.20 -20.38 1.78
C ILE A 176 17.78 -20.31 1.20
N PHE A 177 16.95 -21.32 1.49
CA PHE A 177 15.56 -21.35 1.06
C PHE A 177 14.75 -20.18 1.63
N VAL A 178 14.84 -19.95 2.95
CA VAL A 178 14.15 -18.85 3.64
C VAL A 178 14.61 -17.49 3.11
N PHE A 179 15.91 -17.32 2.83
CA PHE A 179 16.43 -16.10 2.22
C PHE A 179 15.84 -15.85 0.82
N GLY A 180 15.85 -16.88 -0.04
CA GLY A 180 15.23 -16.81 -1.36
C GLY A 180 13.73 -16.50 -1.29
N PHE A 181 13.02 -17.15 -0.37
CA PHE A 181 11.58 -16.97 -0.17
C PHE A 181 11.24 -15.56 0.33
N ARG A 182 11.98 -15.03 1.31
CA ARG A 182 11.78 -13.66 1.81
C ARG A 182 12.03 -12.63 0.70
N ARG A 183 13.07 -12.83 -0.12
CA ARG A 183 13.40 -11.93 -1.23
C ARG A 183 12.41 -12.02 -2.39
N TRP A 184 11.92 -13.21 -2.71
CA TRP A 184 10.85 -13.39 -3.69
C TRP A 184 9.54 -12.75 -3.20
N ARG A 185 9.22 -12.93 -1.92
CA ARG A 185 8.04 -12.29 -1.27
C ARG A 185 8.18 -10.77 -1.20
N SER A 186 9.39 -10.23 -0.98
CA SER A 186 9.63 -8.78 -0.91
C SER A 186 9.80 -8.12 -2.28
N GLY A 187 10.27 -8.85 -3.30
CA GLY A 187 10.49 -8.31 -4.64
C GLY A 187 9.21 -7.90 -5.38
N ASN A 188 8.05 -8.42 -4.92
CA ASN A 188 6.72 -7.99 -5.36
C ASN A 188 5.97 -7.16 -4.30
N VAL A 189 6.64 -6.73 -3.22
CA VAL A 189 6.22 -5.49 -2.57
C VAL A 189 6.70 -4.40 -3.51
N THR A 190 5.94 -4.19 -4.59
CA THR A 190 5.92 -2.91 -5.27
C THR A 190 5.74 -1.89 -4.17
N SER A 191 6.82 -1.17 -3.87
CA SER A 191 6.71 0.11 -3.20
C SER A 191 5.56 0.85 -3.87
N ASN A 192 4.61 1.35 -3.10
CA ASN A 192 3.58 2.31 -3.54
C ASN A 192 4.21 3.66 -3.96
N ILE A 193 5.42 3.64 -4.50
CA ILE A 193 6.11 4.77 -5.10
C ILE A 193 5.92 4.54 -6.60
N PRO A 194 5.19 5.41 -7.31
CA PRO A 194 5.23 5.41 -8.77
C PRO A 194 6.69 5.47 -9.17
N GLU A 195 7.12 4.65 -10.13
CA GLU A 195 8.46 4.65 -10.70
C GLU A 195 8.75 6.02 -11.36
N VAL A 196 9.00 7.05 -10.54
CA VAL A 196 9.65 8.27 -10.97
C VAL A 196 11.13 7.99 -10.89
N SER A 197 11.66 7.55 -12.03
CA SER A 197 13.03 7.77 -12.49
C SER A 197 14.13 7.77 -11.41
N VAL A 198 14.69 6.60 -11.15
CA VAL A 198 16.12 6.52 -10.82
C VAL A 198 16.78 5.66 -11.89
N PHE A 199 17.38 6.35 -12.85
CA PHE A 199 18.30 5.77 -13.83
C PHE A 199 19.33 4.90 -13.11
N ARG A 200 19.21 3.58 -13.24
CA ARG A 200 20.33 2.65 -13.07
C ARG A 200 20.09 1.40 -13.91
N GLY A 201 20.38 1.52 -15.21
CA GLY A 201 20.99 0.47 -16.04
C GLY A 201 20.49 -0.97 -15.92
N GLY A 202 19.20 -1.20 -15.69
CA GLY A 202 18.59 -2.52 -15.75
C GLY A 202 17.70 -2.60 -16.98
N LYS A 203 17.99 -3.52 -17.91
CA LYS A 203 17.10 -3.81 -19.04
C LYS A 203 15.71 -4.14 -18.49
N ILE A 204 14.72 -3.31 -18.81
CA ILE A 204 13.31 -3.59 -18.54
C ILE A 204 12.91 -4.70 -19.52
N SER A 205 12.86 -5.92 -19.02
CA SER A 205 12.32 -7.07 -19.75
C SER A 205 10.82 -6.89 -19.89
N ASN A 206 10.38 -6.59 -21.10
CA ASN A 206 8.98 -6.38 -21.48
C ASN A 206 8.20 -7.71 -21.58
N GLU A 207 8.25 -8.54 -20.54
CA GLU A 207 7.54 -9.84 -20.47
C GLU A 207 6.15 -9.69 -19.80
N GLY A 208 5.41 -8.66 -20.21
CA GLY A 208 4.07 -8.35 -19.70
C GLY A 208 2.93 -8.51 -20.70
N LYS A 209 3.19 -8.98 -21.93
CA LYS A 209 2.14 -9.36 -22.89
C LYS A 209 2.11 -10.88 -23.07
N SER A 210 1.48 -11.57 -22.13
CA SER A 210 0.77 -12.80 -22.51
C SER A 210 -0.61 -12.37 -22.97
N GLN A 211 -0.82 -12.41 -24.29
CA GLN A 211 -2.15 -12.48 -24.89
C GLN A 211 -2.88 -13.66 -24.26
N PHE A 212 -3.99 -13.40 -23.58
CA PHE A 212 -5.24 -14.15 -23.60
C PHE A 212 -6.34 -13.24 -23.05
#